data_AF-A0A1C6P2M8-F1
#
_entry.id   AF-A0A1C6P2M8-F1
#
_cell.length_a   1.000
_cell.length_b   1.000
_cell.length_c   1.000
_cell.angle_alpha   90.00
_cell.angle_beta   90.00
_cell.angle_gamma   90.00
#
_symmetry.space_group_name_H-M   'P 1'
#
loop_
_entity.id
_entity.type
_entity.pdbx_description
1 polymer ?
#
loop_
_entity_poly.entity_id
_entity_poly.type
_entity_poly.pdbx_seq_one_letter_code
_entity_poly.pdbx_strand_id
1 'polypeptide(L)'
;MRFFGAELYRSDMQGADLSGADLTSASLVRVNLDDAVLIGAVLDDADLVKASLYGVDAGGPRCRGTRFRGASLLGVDFRGADLTDTVVVENSFKVRVDSRTVVKGLTGSVFAPVEVVTGEGVRVIAGQELARWIAERGGSVRVPS
;
A
#
# COMPACT_ATOMS: atom_id res chain seq x y z
N MET A 1 -17.70 -1.59 7.29
CA MET A 1 -18.47 -0.60 6.49
C MET A 1 -18.42 -1.01 5.01
N ARG A 2 -19.38 -0.61 4.16
CA ARG A 2 -19.39 -0.98 2.73
C ARG A 2 -19.37 0.28 1.87
N PHE A 3 -18.27 0.45 1.13
CA PHE A 3 -17.98 1.51 0.17
C PHE A 3 -17.67 0.93 -1.22
N PHE A 4 -18.16 -0.29 -1.49
CA PHE A 4 -18.01 -0.95 -2.79
C PHE A 4 -18.40 -0.01 -3.94
N GLY A 5 -17.47 0.24 -4.87
CA GLY A 5 -17.68 1.12 -6.02
C GLY A 5 -17.99 2.58 -5.65
N ALA A 6 -17.70 3.01 -4.42
CA ALA A 6 -18.00 4.38 -4.00
C ALA A 6 -17.07 5.39 -4.71
N GLU A 7 -17.65 6.54 -5.07
CA GLU A 7 -16.91 7.70 -5.57
C GLU A 7 -16.64 8.65 -4.41
N LEU A 8 -15.42 8.61 -3.87
CA LEU A 8 -15.00 9.38 -2.69
C LEU A 8 -14.01 10.49 -3.05
N TYR A 9 -13.93 10.88 -4.33
CA TYR A 9 -12.99 11.87 -4.85
C TYR A 9 -12.81 13.10 -3.93
N ARG A 10 -11.56 13.37 -3.51
CA ARG A 10 -11.16 14.48 -2.61
C ARG A 10 -11.87 14.51 -1.24
N SER A 11 -12.46 13.40 -0.81
CA SER A 11 -13.01 13.32 0.55
C SER A 11 -11.91 13.39 1.59
N ASP A 12 -12.26 13.91 2.75
CA ASP A 12 -11.42 13.87 3.94
C ASP A 12 -11.86 12.71 4.83
N MET A 13 -10.98 11.73 4.98
CA MET A 13 -11.16 10.55 5.82
C MET A 13 -9.99 10.40 6.79
N GLN A 14 -9.34 11.53 7.15
CA GLN A 14 -8.25 11.55 8.10
C GLN A 14 -8.68 10.91 9.43
N GLY A 15 -7.86 9.99 9.94
CA GLY A 15 -8.10 9.30 11.21
C GLY A 15 -9.34 8.38 11.22
N ALA A 16 -9.95 8.12 10.06
CA ALA A 16 -11.13 7.26 10.00
C ALA A 16 -10.78 5.81 10.35
N ASP A 17 -11.62 5.17 11.17
CA ASP A 17 -11.57 3.72 11.36
C ASP A 17 -12.36 3.03 10.24
N LEU A 18 -11.62 2.44 9.31
CA LEU A 18 -12.11 1.68 8.17
C LEU A 18 -11.74 0.20 8.31
N SER A 19 -11.52 -0.28 9.54
CA SER A 19 -11.20 -1.68 9.81
C SER A 19 -12.27 -2.62 9.23
N GLY A 20 -11.83 -3.60 8.44
CA GLY A 20 -12.72 -4.54 7.75
C GLY A 20 -13.68 -3.89 6.74
N ALA A 21 -13.44 -2.64 6.32
CA ALA A 21 -14.27 -2.01 5.31
C ALA A 21 -14.08 -2.68 3.94
N ASP A 22 -15.18 -2.82 3.21
CA ASP A 22 -15.18 -3.20 1.80
C ASP A 22 -15.12 -1.93 0.94
N LEU A 23 -13.95 -1.64 0.39
CA LEU A 23 -13.61 -0.57 -0.54
C LEU A 23 -13.33 -1.13 -1.94
N THR A 24 -13.80 -2.35 -2.25
CA THR A 24 -13.55 -2.97 -3.55
C THR A 24 -14.06 -2.06 -4.68
N SER A 25 -13.20 -1.84 -5.67
CA SER A 25 -13.44 -0.96 -6.83
C SER A 25 -13.79 0.48 -6.48
N ALA A 26 -13.54 0.94 -5.25
CA ALA A 26 -13.80 2.32 -4.86
C ALA A 26 -12.81 3.30 -5.53
N SER A 27 -13.32 4.47 -5.90
CA SER A 27 -12.54 5.60 -6.38
C SER A 27 -12.19 6.48 -5.18
N LEU A 28 -10.93 6.35 -4.75
CA LEU A 28 -10.31 7.07 -3.63
C LEU A 28 -9.30 8.12 -4.14
N VAL A 29 -9.53 8.60 -5.37
CA VAL A 29 -8.63 9.54 -6.04
C VAL A 29 -8.55 10.84 -5.24
N ARG A 30 -7.32 11.24 -4.87
CA ARG A 30 -7.03 12.43 -4.06
C ARG A 30 -7.71 12.46 -2.68
N VAL A 31 -8.09 11.32 -2.14
CA VAL A 31 -8.63 11.24 -0.77
C VAL A 31 -7.52 11.47 0.25
N ASN A 32 -7.86 12.13 1.35
CA ASN A 32 -7.02 12.18 2.54
C ASN A 32 -7.35 10.99 3.45
N LEU A 33 -6.45 10.02 3.56
CA LEU A 33 -6.52 8.87 4.48
C LEU A 33 -5.44 8.97 5.57
N ASP A 34 -4.82 10.13 5.79
CA ASP A 34 -3.77 10.26 6.79
C ASP A 34 -4.26 9.77 8.17
N ASP A 35 -3.42 9.01 8.86
CA ASP A 35 -3.68 8.39 10.17
C ASP A 35 -4.92 7.46 10.22
N ALA A 36 -5.49 7.06 9.08
CA ALA A 36 -6.61 6.13 9.04
C ALA A 36 -6.21 4.70 9.44
N VAL A 37 -7.21 3.91 9.85
CA VAL A 37 -7.04 2.49 10.18
C VAL A 37 -7.71 1.63 9.09
N LEU A 38 -6.92 0.81 8.39
CA LEU A 38 -7.35 -0.07 7.30
C LEU A 38 -7.13 -1.55 7.64
N ILE A 39 -7.06 -1.91 8.92
CA ILE A 39 -6.82 -3.28 9.37
C ILE A 39 -7.87 -4.23 8.76
N GLY A 40 -7.41 -5.21 8.00
CA GLY A 40 -8.29 -6.19 7.32
C GLY A 40 -9.26 -5.61 6.28
N ALA A 41 -9.09 -4.35 5.86
CA ALA A 41 -9.92 -3.76 4.81
C ALA A 41 -9.67 -4.44 3.45
N VAL A 42 -10.68 -4.41 2.58
CA VAL A 42 -10.61 -4.94 1.21
C VAL A 42 -10.62 -3.76 0.24
N LEU A 43 -9.51 -3.53 -0.44
CA LEU A 43 -9.29 -2.47 -1.44
C LEU A 43 -9.06 -3.03 -2.84
N ASP A 44 -9.48 -4.28 -3.09
CA ASP A 44 -9.31 -4.92 -4.40
C ASP A 44 -9.84 -4.03 -5.53
N ASP A 45 -9.03 -3.81 -6.56
CA ASP A 45 -9.28 -2.95 -7.71
C ASP A 45 -9.60 -1.47 -7.39
N ALA A 46 -9.35 -1.01 -6.17
CA ALA A 46 -9.54 0.40 -5.80
C ALA A 46 -8.51 1.32 -6.49
N ASP A 47 -8.90 2.58 -6.69
CA ASP A 47 -8.06 3.61 -7.26
C ASP A 47 -7.69 4.67 -6.21
N LEU A 48 -6.44 4.64 -5.74
CA LEU A 48 -5.86 5.60 -4.80
C LEU A 48 -4.93 6.61 -5.49
N VAL A 49 -5.16 6.92 -6.78
CA VAL A 49 -4.35 7.92 -7.49
C VAL A 49 -4.29 9.23 -6.69
N LYS A 50 -3.07 9.67 -6.36
CA LYS A 50 -2.78 10.90 -5.61
C LYS A 50 -3.45 10.99 -4.23
N ALA A 51 -3.83 9.86 -3.63
CA ALA A 51 -4.29 9.84 -2.24
C ALA A 51 -3.15 10.11 -1.26
N SER A 52 -3.48 10.66 -0.09
CA SER A 52 -2.54 10.77 1.04
C SER A 52 -2.80 9.64 2.03
N LEU A 53 -1.75 8.88 2.38
CA LEU A 53 -1.80 7.78 3.34
C LEU A 53 -0.65 7.89 4.34
N TYR A 54 -0.41 9.09 4.89
CA TYR A 54 0.60 9.24 5.93
C TYR A 54 0.18 8.48 7.19
N GLY A 55 1.07 7.66 7.77
CA GLY A 55 0.87 7.05 9.08
C GLY A 55 -0.27 6.02 9.18
N VAL A 56 -0.80 5.54 8.05
CA VAL A 56 -1.91 4.57 8.02
C VAL A 56 -1.52 3.23 8.64
N ASP A 57 -2.36 2.73 9.54
CA ASP A 57 -2.27 1.35 10.05
C ASP A 57 -3.06 0.41 9.13
N ALA A 58 -2.36 -0.34 8.28
CA ALA A 58 -2.94 -1.29 7.36
C ALA A 58 -2.40 -2.71 7.63
N GLY A 59 -2.65 -3.22 8.84
CA GLY A 59 -2.39 -4.63 9.16
C GLY A 59 -3.29 -5.58 8.36
N GLY A 60 -2.70 -6.34 7.43
CA GLY A 60 -3.39 -7.38 6.66
C GLY A 60 -4.51 -6.97 5.69
N PRO A 61 -4.50 -5.78 5.05
CA PRO A 61 -5.50 -5.44 4.04
C PRO A 61 -5.30 -6.31 2.80
N ARG A 62 -6.37 -6.40 2.01
CA ARG A 62 -6.32 -6.98 0.66
C ARG A 62 -6.34 -5.85 -0.35
N CYS A 63 -5.27 -5.67 -1.12
CA CYS A 63 -5.12 -4.58 -2.07
C CYS A 63 -4.88 -5.12 -3.48
N ARG A 64 -5.59 -6.18 -3.90
CA ARG A 64 -5.28 -6.82 -5.19
C ARG A 64 -5.62 -5.90 -6.34
N GLY A 65 -4.71 -5.69 -7.29
CA GLY A 65 -4.96 -4.79 -8.43
C GLY A 65 -5.09 -3.30 -8.06
N THR A 66 -4.91 -2.93 -6.79
CA THR A 66 -5.05 -1.54 -6.33
C THR A 66 -4.00 -0.62 -6.98
N ARG A 67 -4.42 0.59 -7.35
CA ARG A 67 -3.55 1.59 -8.00
C ARG A 67 -3.14 2.68 -7.01
N PHE A 68 -1.84 2.80 -6.75
CA PHE A 68 -1.25 3.82 -5.87
C PHE A 68 -0.45 4.88 -6.65
N ARG A 69 -0.90 5.23 -7.86
CA ARG A 69 -0.13 6.17 -8.70
C ARG A 69 -0.11 7.57 -8.09
N GLY A 70 1.06 8.11 -7.80
CA GLY A 70 1.20 9.45 -7.21
C GLY A 70 0.74 9.54 -5.76
N ALA A 71 0.42 8.42 -5.11
CA ALA A 71 -0.02 8.40 -3.72
C ALA A 71 1.15 8.68 -2.77
N SER A 72 0.86 9.22 -1.59
CA SER A 72 1.84 9.33 -0.50
C SER A 72 1.72 8.12 0.42
N LEU A 73 2.70 7.21 0.42
CA LEU A 73 2.70 5.99 1.27
C LEU A 73 3.79 6.10 2.35
N LEU A 74 3.81 7.21 3.07
CA LEU A 74 4.80 7.49 4.11
C LEU A 74 4.35 6.91 5.46
N GLY A 75 5.09 5.93 5.97
CA GLY A 75 4.81 5.34 7.27
C GLY A 75 3.63 4.38 7.28
N VAL A 76 3.15 3.94 6.11
CA VAL A 76 2.08 2.94 6.02
C VAL A 76 2.59 1.58 6.51
N ASP A 77 1.86 0.95 7.42
CA ASP A 77 2.13 -0.42 7.84
C ASP A 77 1.34 -1.39 6.96
N PHE A 78 2.02 -2.11 6.06
CA PHE A 78 1.46 -3.16 5.18
C PHE A 78 1.84 -4.58 5.62
N ARG A 79 2.12 -4.81 6.91
CA ARG A 79 2.43 -6.17 7.41
C ARG A 79 1.25 -7.11 7.16
N GLY A 80 1.54 -8.27 6.58
CA GLY A 80 0.52 -9.24 6.17
C GLY A 80 -0.40 -8.81 5.03
N ALA A 81 -0.17 -7.65 4.40
CA ALA A 81 -0.98 -7.19 3.28
C ALA A 81 -0.87 -8.10 2.06
N ASP A 82 -1.94 -8.21 1.29
CA ASP A 82 -1.93 -8.80 -0.03
C ASP A 82 -1.86 -7.69 -1.09
N LEU A 83 -0.66 -7.43 -1.61
CA LEU A 83 -0.38 -6.42 -2.64
C LEU A 83 -0.30 -7.04 -4.04
N THR A 84 -0.94 -8.19 -4.27
CA THR A 84 -0.89 -8.86 -5.57
C THR A 84 -1.39 -7.95 -6.69
N ASP A 85 -0.65 -7.91 -7.79
CA ASP A 85 -0.98 -7.11 -8.98
C ASP A 85 -1.17 -5.60 -8.73
N THR A 86 -0.71 -5.08 -7.58
CA THR A 86 -0.74 -3.64 -7.29
C THR A 86 0.16 -2.86 -8.22
N VAL A 87 -0.20 -1.61 -8.47
CA VAL A 87 0.60 -0.68 -9.27
C VAL A 87 1.06 0.48 -8.40
N VAL A 88 2.37 0.54 -8.17
CA VAL A 88 3.03 1.59 -7.36
C VAL A 88 3.91 2.45 -8.27
N VAL A 89 3.36 3.53 -8.84
CA VAL A 89 4.10 4.44 -9.74
C VAL A 89 4.12 5.86 -9.17
N GLU A 90 5.21 6.61 -9.34
CA GLU A 90 5.28 8.03 -8.95
C GLU A 90 4.94 8.33 -7.46
N ASN A 91 5.11 7.36 -6.55
CA ASN A 91 4.72 7.47 -5.14
C ASN A 91 5.94 7.57 -4.20
N SER A 92 5.68 8.00 -2.97
CA SER A 92 6.62 7.86 -1.85
C SER A 92 6.41 6.49 -1.18
N PHE A 93 7.26 5.50 -1.46
CA PHE A 93 7.07 4.12 -0.99
C PHE A 93 7.86 3.82 0.29
N LYS A 94 7.59 4.55 1.38
CA LYS A 94 8.25 4.34 2.67
C LYS A 94 7.31 3.57 3.61
N VAL A 95 7.26 2.26 3.41
CA VAL A 95 6.28 1.39 4.08
C VAL A 95 6.95 0.36 4.99
N ARG A 96 6.16 -0.24 5.88
CA ARG A 96 6.55 -1.41 6.66
C ARG A 96 5.87 -2.67 6.12
N VAL A 97 6.62 -3.75 5.99
CA VAL A 97 6.13 -5.07 5.50
C VAL A 97 6.70 -6.18 6.38
N ASP A 98 6.20 -7.40 6.25
CA ASP A 98 6.78 -8.58 6.92
C ASP A 98 6.87 -9.77 5.97
N SER A 99 7.23 -10.94 6.52
CA SER A 99 7.33 -12.18 5.74
C SER A 99 6.00 -12.61 5.10
N ARG A 100 4.86 -12.19 5.66
CA ARG A 100 3.50 -12.55 5.22
C ARG A 100 2.99 -11.61 4.12
N THR A 101 3.58 -10.43 3.96
CA THR A 101 3.21 -9.50 2.88
C THR A 101 3.45 -10.14 1.51
N VAL A 102 2.40 -10.19 0.69
CA VAL A 102 2.39 -10.76 -0.67
C VAL A 102 2.61 -9.63 -1.67
N VAL A 103 3.56 -9.79 -2.59
CA VAL A 103 3.88 -8.80 -3.64
C VAL A 103 3.92 -9.42 -5.05
N LYS A 104 3.30 -10.59 -5.22
CA LYS A 104 3.25 -11.28 -6.50
C LYS A 104 2.56 -10.40 -7.55
N GLY A 105 3.20 -10.14 -8.67
CA GLY A 105 2.67 -9.29 -9.74
C GLY A 105 2.67 -7.79 -9.42
N LEU A 106 3.17 -7.37 -8.26
CA LEU A 106 3.35 -5.95 -7.94
C LEU A 106 4.27 -5.30 -8.98
N THR A 107 3.84 -4.19 -9.57
CA THR A 107 4.63 -3.46 -10.58
C THR A 107 4.76 -1.97 -10.29
N GLY A 108 5.74 -1.33 -10.95
CA GLY A 108 5.86 0.12 -11.00
C GLY A 108 7.27 0.61 -10.70
N SER A 109 7.35 1.69 -9.93
CA SER A 109 8.58 2.34 -9.51
C SER A 109 8.51 2.66 -8.02
N VAL A 110 9.49 2.21 -7.25
CA VAL A 110 9.59 2.51 -5.82
C VAL A 110 10.81 3.36 -5.54
N PHE A 111 10.62 4.37 -4.69
CA PHE A 111 11.64 5.28 -4.22
C PHE A 111 11.50 5.33 -2.70
N ALA A 112 12.63 5.29 -2.00
CA ALA A 112 12.78 5.16 -0.55
C ALA A 112 12.95 3.72 -0.02
N PRO A 113 13.61 3.57 1.14
CA PRO A 113 13.71 2.29 1.83
C PRO A 113 12.36 1.77 2.33
N VAL A 114 12.26 0.45 2.43
CA VAL A 114 11.17 -0.28 3.07
C VAL A 114 11.68 -0.90 4.37
N GLU A 115 10.86 -0.86 5.41
CA GLU A 115 11.10 -1.55 6.67
C GLU A 115 10.51 -2.97 6.60
N VAL A 116 11.36 -3.99 6.71
CA VAL A 116 10.94 -5.39 6.77
C VAL A 116 11.02 -5.85 8.23
N VAL A 117 9.88 -6.18 8.80
CA VAL A 117 9.78 -6.77 10.13
C VAL A 117 10.02 -8.27 10.05
N THR A 118 10.96 -8.76 10.84
CA THR A 118 11.32 -10.17 10.99
C THR A 118 11.17 -10.59 12.46
N GLY A 119 11.34 -11.88 12.75
CA GLY A 119 11.39 -12.36 14.13
C GLY A 119 12.59 -11.82 14.93
N GLU A 120 13.61 -11.28 14.25
CA GLU A 120 14.85 -10.78 14.84
C GLU A 120 14.85 -9.24 15.01
N GLY A 121 13.84 -8.54 14.48
CA GLY A 121 13.74 -7.08 14.55
C GLY A 121 13.26 -6.44 13.25
N VAL A 122 13.68 -5.19 13.02
CA VAL A 122 13.35 -4.42 11.81
C VAL A 122 14.60 -4.25 10.96
N ARG A 123 14.54 -4.67 9.70
CA ARG A 123 15.60 -4.45 8.69
C ARG A 123 15.12 -3.42 7.68
N VAL A 124 15.98 -2.46 7.36
CA VAL A 124 15.70 -1.47 6.32
C VAL A 124 16.35 -1.92 5.02
N ILE A 125 15.58 -2.06 3.94
CA ILE A 125 16.07 -2.46 2.62
C ILE A 125 15.78 -1.36 1.58
N ALA A 126 16.72 -1.13 0.65
CA ALA A 126 16.60 -0.07 -0.36
C ALA A 126 17.29 -0.44 -1.68
N GLY A 127 17.10 0.37 -2.72
CA GLY A 127 17.85 0.21 -3.96
C GLY A 127 17.67 -1.16 -4.61
N GLN A 128 18.78 -1.75 -5.05
CA GLN A 128 18.84 -3.08 -5.67
C GLN A 128 18.39 -4.21 -4.72
N GLU A 129 18.59 -4.05 -3.41
CA GLU A 129 18.16 -5.03 -2.42
C GLU A 129 16.63 -5.09 -2.34
N LEU A 130 15.96 -3.93 -2.34
CA LEU A 130 14.51 -3.84 -2.40
C LEU A 130 13.97 -4.43 -3.71
N ALA A 131 14.58 -4.08 -4.85
CA ALA A 131 14.20 -4.64 -6.14
C ALA A 131 14.28 -6.18 -6.15
N ARG A 132 15.36 -6.74 -5.59
CA ARG A 132 15.55 -8.18 -5.47
C ARG A 132 14.52 -8.83 -4.54
N TRP A 133 14.26 -8.24 -3.38
CA TRP A 133 13.26 -8.75 -2.43
C TRP A 133 11.87 -8.84 -3.07
N ILE A 134 11.49 -7.84 -3.88
CA ILE A 134 10.23 -7.84 -4.64
C ILE A 134 10.26 -8.91 -5.73
N ALA A 135 11.36 -9.02 -6.49
CA ALA A 135 11.52 -9.98 -7.58
C ALA A 135 11.46 -11.44 -7.12
N GLU A 136 12.14 -11.78 -6.02
CA GLU A 136 12.11 -13.11 -5.40
C GLU A 136 10.70 -13.52 -4.94
N ARG A 137 9.83 -12.54 -4.71
CA ARG A 137 8.42 -12.71 -4.32
C ARG A 137 7.45 -12.56 -5.49
N GLY A 138 7.95 -12.53 -6.71
CA GLY A 138 7.15 -12.52 -7.94
C GLY A 138 6.63 -11.15 -8.38
N GLY A 139 7.12 -10.05 -7.78
CA GLY A 139 6.87 -8.69 -8.27
C GLY A 139 7.96 -8.21 -9.23
N SER A 140 7.80 -7.02 -9.81
CA SER A 140 8.78 -6.39 -10.68
C SER A 140 8.67 -4.87 -10.63
N VAL A 141 9.63 -4.22 -9.97
CA VAL A 141 9.67 -2.76 -9.85
C VAL A 141 10.96 -2.20 -10.43
N ARG A 142 10.87 -0.96 -10.92
CA ARG A 142 12.05 -0.14 -11.18
C ARG A 142 12.45 0.60 -9.91
N VAL A 143 13.75 0.58 -9.60
CA VAL A 143 14.33 1.38 -8.53
C VAL A 143 15.37 2.29 -9.17
N PRO A 144 15.05 3.58 -9.39
CA PRO A 144 16.00 4.50 -10.01
C PRO A 144 17.23 4.70 -9.13
N SER A 145 18.38 4.85 -9.82
CA SER A 145 19.70 5.10 -9.23
C SER A 145 19.79 6.43 -8.51
#